data_AF-A0A817SZT6-F1
#
_entry.id   AF-A0A817SZT6-F1
#
_cell.length_a   1.000
_cell.length_b   1.000
_cell.length_c   1.000
_cell.angle_alpha   90.00
_cell.angle_beta   90.00
_cell.angle_gamma   90.00
#
_symmetry.space_group_name_H-M   'P 1'
#
loop_
_entity.id
_entity.type
_entity.pdbx_description
1 polymer ?
#
loop_
_entity_poly.entity_id
_entity_poly.type
_entity_poly.pdbx_seq_one_letter_code
_entity_poly.pdbx_strand_id
1 'polypeptide(L)'
;TPGLNELNLIDLIQVLNNRVFDFWIVLNYPLFYKNETYIMTPNGLQYTRYFMNIFIGNKTTDALHEFSKRLHALNVTQVEHSLMMTLVICQPDQQLQDRENIHIIKHCYMYALYMQLCSTRAENEAKILFDNILEIIESIGLLSELCKKNIGKIVLDKTTSYE
;
A
#
# COMPACT_ATOMS: atom_id res chain seq x y z
N THR A 1 3.29 20.35 9.87
CA THR A 1 2.33 19.24 9.71
C THR A 1 2.74 18.17 10.68
N PRO A 2 1.83 17.64 11.51
CA PRO A 2 2.10 16.47 12.34
C PRO A 2 2.69 15.35 11.48
N GLY A 3 3.65 14.61 12.00
CA GLY A 3 4.38 13.61 11.23
C GLY A 3 4.67 12.35 12.04
N LEU A 4 5.05 11.27 11.37
CA LEU A 4 5.38 9.99 12.02
C LEU A 4 6.49 10.11 13.08
N ASN A 5 7.33 11.15 12.99
CA ASN A 5 8.38 11.45 13.97
C ASN A 5 7.83 11.88 15.34
N GLU A 6 6.54 12.21 15.43
CA GLU A 6 5.85 12.57 16.68
C GLU A 6 5.33 11.33 17.42
N LEU A 7 5.41 10.15 16.80
CA LEU A 7 5.06 8.88 17.45
C LEU A 7 6.18 8.42 18.38
N ASN A 8 5.80 7.76 19.46
CA ASN A 8 6.77 7.02 20.26
C ASN A 8 7.39 5.88 19.43
N LEU A 9 8.61 5.49 19.78
CA LEU A 9 9.38 4.52 19.00
C LEU A 9 8.69 3.16 18.87
N ILE A 10 7.95 2.73 19.90
CA ILE A 10 7.27 1.43 19.92
C ILE A 10 6.16 1.41 18.88
N ASP A 11 5.29 2.43 18.88
CA ASP A 11 4.19 2.55 17.92
C ASP A 11 4.72 2.75 16.50
N LEU A 12 5.79 3.53 16.32
CA LEU A 12 6.42 3.69 15.01
C LEU A 12 6.90 2.35 14.44
N ILE A 13 7.61 1.55 15.24
CA ILE A 13 8.07 0.22 14.83
C ILE A 13 6.88 -0.69 14.49
N GLN A 14 5.83 -0.65 15.31
CA GLN A 14 4.67 -1.50 15.14
C GLN A 14 3.88 -1.16 13.87
N VAL A 15 3.64 0.13 13.64
CA VAL A 15 3.01 0.63 12.43
C VAL A 15 3.79 0.21 11.19
N LEU A 16 5.11 0.41 11.19
CA LEU A 16 5.95 0.05 10.04
C LEU A 16 5.93 -1.46 9.77
N ASN A 17 6.01 -2.29 10.81
CA ASN A 17 5.99 -3.75 10.67
C ASN A 17 4.62 -4.26 10.17
N ASN A 18 3.53 -3.72 10.71
CA ASN A 18 2.18 -4.18 10.37
C ASN A 18 1.74 -3.75 8.98
N ARG A 19 2.28 -2.61 8.49
CA ARG A 19 1.93 -2.00 7.20
C ARG A 19 2.99 -2.16 6.12
N VAL A 20 4.07 -2.90 6.35
CA VAL A 20 5.18 -3.03 5.38
C VAL A 20 4.70 -3.50 4.00
N PHE A 21 3.77 -4.46 3.96
CA PHE A 21 3.21 -4.96 2.70
C PHE A 21 2.27 -3.96 2.06
N ASP A 22 1.39 -3.33 2.84
CA ASP A 22 0.46 -2.30 2.35
C ASP A 22 1.26 -1.16 1.69
N PHE A 23 2.28 -0.69 2.39
CA PHE A 23 3.21 0.33 1.91
C PHE A 23 3.93 -0.12 0.65
N TRP A 24 4.45 -1.35 0.62
CA TRP A 24 5.14 -1.88 -0.55
C TRP A 24 4.22 -1.94 -1.78
N ILE A 25 2.96 -2.35 -1.62
CA ILE A 25 2.00 -2.43 -2.73
C ILE A 25 1.76 -1.03 -3.29
N VAL A 26 1.47 -0.03 -2.46
CA VAL A 26 1.23 1.34 -2.94
C VAL A 26 2.51 2.00 -3.48
N LEU A 27 3.67 1.69 -2.92
CA LEU A 27 4.95 2.19 -3.45
C LEU A 27 5.20 1.68 -4.88
N ASN A 28 4.91 0.41 -5.10
CA ASN A 28 5.29 -0.28 -6.33
C ASN A 28 4.16 -0.40 -7.35
N TYR A 29 2.91 -0.02 -7.02
CA TYR A 29 1.80 -0.07 -7.97
C TYR A 29 2.12 0.56 -9.35
N PRO A 30 2.88 1.68 -9.45
CA PRO A 30 3.19 2.28 -10.75
C PRO A 30 4.00 1.38 -11.68
N LEU A 31 4.68 0.38 -11.11
CA LEU A 31 5.46 -0.62 -11.84
C LEU A 31 4.59 -1.72 -12.45
N PHE A 32 3.32 -1.82 -12.09
CA PHE A 32 2.36 -2.80 -12.62
C PHE A 32 1.66 -2.23 -13.87
N TYR A 33 2.44 -1.96 -14.90
CA TYR A 33 1.93 -1.37 -16.13
C TYR A 33 1.47 -2.44 -17.14
N LYS A 34 0.36 -2.18 -17.85
CA LYS A 34 -0.18 -3.02 -18.94
C LYS A 34 -0.39 -4.51 -18.60
N ASN A 35 -0.69 -4.83 -17.34
CA ASN A 35 -0.98 -6.21 -16.88
C ASN A 35 0.18 -7.22 -17.00
N GLU A 36 1.39 -6.76 -17.33
CA GLU A 36 2.48 -7.67 -17.66
C GLU A 36 3.66 -7.54 -16.67
N THR A 37 4.18 -6.35 -16.29
CA THR A 37 5.48 -6.23 -15.55
C THR A 37 6.06 -4.80 -15.28
N TYR A 38 7.11 -4.47 -14.46
CA TYR A 38 8.30 -5.15 -13.84
C TYR A 38 8.79 -4.47 -12.53
N ILE A 39 9.03 -5.24 -11.44
CA ILE A 39 10.06 -4.87 -10.47
C ILE A 39 11.39 -5.38 -11.03
N MET A 40 12.29 -4.48 -11.43
CA MET A 40 13.64 -4.86 -11.86
C MET A 40 14.53 -4.94 -10.63
N THR A 41 15.04 -6.12 -10.34
CA THR A 41 16.01 -6.30 -9.26
C THR A 41 17.36 -5.72 -9.66
N PRO A 42 18.25 -5.39 -8.71
CA PRO A 42 19.55 -4.79 -8.99
C PRO A 42 20.46 -5.60 -9.94
N ASN A 43 20.22 -6.91 -10.04
CA ASN A 43 20.92 -7.83 -10.94
C ASN A 43 20.28 -7.94 -12.35
N GLY A 44 19.32 -7.07 -12.69
CA GLY A 44 18.67 -7.05 -14.00
C GLY A 44 17.61 -8.12 -14.22
N LEU A 45 17.29 -8.93 -13.19
CA LEU A 45 16.16 -9.86 -13.27
C LEU A 45 14.84 -9.08 -13.26
N GLN A 46 13.99 -9.45 -14.19
CA GLN A 46 12.68 -8.90 -14.38
C GLN A 46 11.66 -9.73 -13.60
N TYR A 47 11.15 -9.20 -12.49
CA TYR A 47 10.13 -9.90 -11.71
C TYR A 47 8.79 -9.81 -12.43
N THR A 48 8.43 -10.90 -13.11
CA THR A 48 7.29 -10.94 -14.02
C THR A 48 6.00 -11.41 -13.42
N ARG A 49 4.84 -11.13 -14.07
CA ARG A 49 3.58 -11.77 -13.69
C ARG A 49 3.70 -13.29 -13.65
N TYR A 50 4.48 -13.88 -14.55
CA TYR A 50 4.83 -15.30 -14.51
C TYR A 50 5.57 -15.68 -13.21
N PHE A 51 6.60 -14.93 -12.82
CA PHE A 51 7.28 -15.18 -11.55
C PHE A 51 6.36 -14.97 -10.35
N MET A 52 5.53 -13.92 -10.35
CA MET A 52 4.53 -13.70 -9.30
C MET A 52 3.58 -14.90 -9.16
N ASN A 53 3.08 -15.42 -10.28
CA ASN A 53 2.24 -16.62 -10.28
C ASN A 53 2.92 -17.82 -9.64
N ILE A 54 4.23 -17.99 -9.84
CA ILE A 54 5.01 -19.06 -9.20
C ILE A 54 5.14 -18.84 -7.69
N PHE A 55 5.49 -17.62 -7.26
CA PHE A 55 5.79 -17.38 -5.84
C PHE A 55 4.54 -17.21 -4.98
N ILE A 56 3.59 -16.38 -5.41
CA ILE A 56 2.43 -15.99 -4.60
C ILE A 56 1.11 -16.57 -5.12
N GLY A 57 1.12 -17.28 -6.25
CA GLY A 57 -0.04 -17.95 -6.84
C GLY A 57 -0.92 -17.02 -7.67
N ASN A 58 -1.57 -17.60 -8.69
CA ASN A 58 -2.41 -16.87 -9.66
C ASN A 58 -3.44 -15.96 -9.01
N LYS A 59 -4.17 -16.45 -8.00
CA LYS A 59 -5.23 -15.67 -7.34
C LYS A 59 -4.71 -14.37 -6.72
N THR A 60 -3.55 -14.41 -6.06
CA THR A 60 -2.97 -13.23 -5.42
C THR A 60 -2.34 -12.31 -6.44
N THR A 61 -1.69 -12.87 -7.46
CA THR A 61 -1.17 -12.09 -8.59
C THR A 61 -2.27 -11.32 -9.31
N ASP A 62 -3.40 -11.97 -9.60
CA ASP A 62 -4.54 -11.34 -10.27
C ASP A 62 -5.13 -10.22 -9.41
N ALA A 63 -5.26 -10.46 -8.10
CA ALA A 63 -5.72 -9.44 -7.15
C ALA A 63 -4.77 -8.23 -7.07
N LEU A 64 -3.45 -8.45 -7.10
CA LEU A 64 -2.45 -7.37 -7.14
C LEU A 64 -2.55 -6.53 -8.42
N HIS A 65 -2.72 -7.19 -9.56
CA HIS A 65 -2.86 -6.50 -10.84
C HIS A 65 -4.17 -5.72 -10.92
N GLU A 66 -5.29 -6.29 -10.45
CA GLU A 66 -6.56 -5.58 -10.42
C GLU A 66 -6.52 -4.38 -9.47
N PHE A 67 -5.89 -4.53 -8.30
CA PHE A 67 -5.65 -3.43 -7.38
C PHE A 67 -4.80 -2.31 -8.01
N SER A 68 -3.69 -2.70 -8.67
CA SER A 68 -2.81 -1.72 -9.34
C SER A 68 -3.51 -1.02 -10.49
N LYS A 69 -4.36 -1.73 -11.24
CA LYS A 69 -5.20 -1.15 -12.30
C LYS A 69 -6.19 -0.13 -11.74
N ARG A 70 -6.84 -0.42 -10.60
CA ARG A 70 -7.72 0.54 -9.91
C ARG A 70 -6.94 1.80 -9.50
N LEU A 71 -5.75 1.64 -8.93
CA LEU A 71 -4.87 2.77 -8.56
C LEU A 71 -4.42 3.59 -9.77
N HIS A 72 -4.00 2.94 -10.86
CA HIS A 72 -3.65 3.62 -12.10
C HIS A 72 -4.82 4.42 -12.68
N ALA A 73 -6.04 3.92 -12.56
CA ALA A 73 -7.23 4.61 -13.04
C ALA A 73 -7.52 5.92 -12.29
N LEU A 74 -7.01 6.09 -11.06
CA LEU A 74 -7.15 7.34 -10.30
C LEU A 74 -6.33 8.49 -10.90
N ASN A 75 -5.29 8.18 -11.69
CA ASN A 75 -4.40 9.16 -12.30
C ASN A 75 -3.90 10.22 -11.29
N VAL A 76 -3.39 9.74 -10.15
CA VAL A 76 -2.90 10.60 -9.07
C VAL A 76 -1.54 11.19 -9.40
N THR A 77 -1.30 12.42 -8.94
CA THR A 77 0.01 13.09 -9.06
C THR A 77 1.02 12.50 -8.07
N GLN A 78 2.32 12.78 -8.27
CA GLN A 78 3.39 12.37 -7.34
C GLN A 78 3.13 12.86 -5.90
N VAL A 79 2.58 14.07 -5.74
CA VAL A 79 2.28 14.66 -4.43
C VAL A 79 1.12 13.92 -3.78
N GLU A 80 0.03 13.67 -4.53
CA GLU A 80 -1.11 12.88 -4.05
C GLU A 80 -0.69 11.48 -3.65
N HIS A 81 0.13 10.82 -4.48
CA HIS A 81 0.69 9.51 -4.19
C HIS A 81 1.49 9.51 -2.88
N SER A 82 2.33 10.53 -2.65
CA SER A 82 3.12 10.65 -1.41
C SER A 82 2.23 10.81 -0.17
N LEU A 83 1.12 11.56 -0.30
CA LEU A 83 0.14 11.72 0.78
C LEU A 83 -0.62 10.41 1.06
N MET A 84 -0.97 9.65 0.01
CA MET A 84 -1.59 8.33 0.13
C MET A 84 -0.71 7.35 0.92
N MET A 85 0.61 7.39 0.73
CA MET A 85 1.55 6.53 1.46
C MET A 85 1.46 6.73 2.98
N THR A 86 1.34 7.98 3.43
CA THR A 86 1.15 8.26 4.86
C THR A 86 -0.21 7.76 5.36
N LEU A 87 -1.26 7.86 4.56
CA LEU A 87 -2.59 7.36 4.92
C LEU A 87 -2.64 5.84 5.05
N VAL A 88 -1.85 5.11 4.26
CA VAL A 88 -1.66 3.65 4.39
C VAL A 88 -0.99 3.31 5.71
N ILE A 89 0.08 4.03 6.05
CA ILE A 89 0.82 3.85 7.31
C ILE A 89 -0.10 4.13 8.52
N CYS A 90 -0.91 5.18 8.46
CA CYS A 90 -1.76 5.60 9.58
C CYS A 90 -3.11 4.84 9.66
N GLN A 91 -3.25 3.69 9.01
CA GLN A 91 -4.47 2.88 9.11
C GLN A 91 -4.68 2.37 10.55
N PRO A 92 -5.94 2.37 11.06
CA PRO A 92 -6.23 2.00 12.44
C PRO A 92 -5.61 0.67 12.86
N ASP A 93 -4.97 0.65 14.02
CA ASP A 93 -4.38 -0.54 14.60
C ASP A 93 -4.66 -0.56 16.11
N GLN A 94 -5.31 -1.64 16.55
CA GLN A 94 -5.73 -1.81 17.93
C GLN A 94 -4.55 -2.12 18.87
N GLN A 95 -3.37 -2.43 18.34
CA GLN A 95 -2.24 -2.82 19.18
C GLN A 95 -1.37 -1.63 19.60
N LEU A 96 -1.65 -0.43 19.08
CA LEU A 96 -0.87 0.78 19.35
C LEU A 96 -1.22 1.41 20.69
N GLN A 97 -0.21 2.00 21.33
CA GLN A 97 -0.30 2.68 22.62
C GLN A 97 -0.93 4.06 22.47
N ASP A 98 -0.44 4.86 21.51
CA ASP A 98 -0.89 6.22 21.22
C ASP A 98 -1.72 6.26 19.93
N ARG A 99 -2.94 5.73 20.02
CA ARG A 99 -3.88 5.68 18.89
C ARG A 99 -4.40 7.06 18.50
N GLU A 100 -4.50 7.96 19.46
CA GLU A 100 -5.03 9.31 19.25
C GLU A 100 -4.11 10.11 18.34
N ASN A 101 -2.80 10.07 18.59
CA ASN A 101 -1.83 10.80 17.79
C ASN A 101 -1.79 10.29 16.33
N ILE A 102 -1.88 8.98 16.11
CA ILE A 102 -1.97 8.42 14.74
C ILE A 102 -3.25 8.83 14.04
N HIS A 103 -4.36 8.91 14.78
CA HIS A 103 -5.62 9.39 14.24
C HIS A 103 -5.52 10.87 13.84
N ILE A 104 -4.89 11.71 14.66
CA ILE A 104 -4.62 13.12 14.35
C ILE A 104 -3.75 13.24 13.09
N ILE A 105 -2.65 12.49 13.01
CA ILE A 105 -1.78 12.47 11.83
C ILE A 105 -2.59 12.05 10.59
N LYS A 106 -3.35 10.95 10.67
CA LYS A 106 -4.21 10.50 9.57
C LYS A 106 -5.15 11.62 9.09
N HIS A 107 -5.84 12.30 10.01
CA HIS A 107 -6.76 13.38 9.67
C HIS A 107 -6.07 14.58 9.03
N CYS A 108 -4.88 14.97 9.51
CA CYS A 108 -4.08 16.01 8.89
C CYS A 108 -3.69 15.67 7.45
N TYR A 109 -3.28 14.43 7.19
CA TYR A 109 -2.92 13.98 5.84
C TYR A 109 -4.15 13.80 4.94
N MET A 110 -5.30 13.40 5.48
CA MET A 110 -6.56 13.35 4.74
C MET A 110 -6.96 14.75 4.28
N TYR A 111 -6.89 15.74 5.18
CA TYR A 111 -7.17 17.13 4.85
C TYR A 111 -6.17 17.67 3.80
N ALA A 112 -4.88 17.40 3.99
CA ALA A 112 -3.85 17.82 3.03
C ALA A 112 -4.07 17.21 1.63
N LEU A 113 -4.44 15.93 1.57
CA LEU A 113 -4.78 15.25 0.31
C LEU A 113 -5.99 15.91 -0.35
N TYR A 114 -7.07 16.15 0.40
CA TYR A 114 -8.27 16.80 -0.14
C TYR A 114 -7.94 18.19 -0.71
N MET A 115 -7.17 19.00 0.03
CA MET A 115 -6.75 20.32 -0.44
C MET A 115 -5.87 20.24 -1.70
N GLN A 116 -4.97 19.26 -1.76
CA GLN A 116 -4.15 19.02 -2.96
C GLN A 116 -5.01 18.65 -4.17
N LEU A 117 -6.02 17.80 -4.00
CA LEU A 117 -6.96 17.44 -5.05
C LEU A 117 -7.74 18.67 -5.55
N CYS A 118 -8.26 19.48 -4.63
CA CYS A 118 -8.96 20.73 -4.96
C CYS A 118 -8.06 21.77 -5.67
N SER A 119 -6.75 21.72 -5.46
CA SER A 119 -5.81 22.62 -6.14
C SER A 119 -5.54 22.25 -7.61
N THR A 120 -5.84 21.00 -8.00
CA THR A 120 -5.51 20.44 -9.32
C THR A 120 -6.73 20.05 -10.14
N ARG A 121 -7.91 19.96 -9.52
CA ARG A 121 -9.16 19.47 -10.11
C ARG A 121 -10.35 20.31 -9.65
N ALA A 122 -11.48 20.21 -10.35
CA ALA A 122 -12.72 20.81 -9.88
C ALA A 122 -13.18 20.15 -8.56
N GLU A 123 -13.84 20.91 -7.69
CA GLU A 123 -14.22 20.45 -6.34
C GLU A 123 -15.02 19.12 -6.34
N ASN A 124 -15.98 18.98 -7.25
CA ASN A 124 -16.77 17.75 -7.37
C ASN A 124 -15.91 16.54 -7.77
N GLU A 125 -14.95 16.73 -8.69
CA GLU A 125 -14.02 15.69 -9.10
C GLU A 125 -13.05 15.34 -7.97
N ALA A 126 -12.55 16.36 -7.26
CA ALA A 126 -11.67 16.19 -6.11
C ALA A 126 -12.35 15.36 -5.01
N LYS A 127 -13.63 15.62 -4.71
CA LYS A 127 -14.41 14.86 -3.74
C LYS A 127 -14.58 13.40 -4.15
N ILE A 128 -15.01 13.14 -5.38
CA ILE A 128 -15.18 11.77 -5.89
C ILE A 128 -13.84 11.01 -5.84
N LEU A 129 -12.75 11.67 -6.27
CA LEU A 129 -11.43 11.06 -6.26
C LEU A 129 -10.92 10.79 -4.84
N PHE A 130 -11.18 11.70 -3.91
CA PHE A 130 -10.85 11.52 -2.51
C PHE A 130 -11.55 10.30 -1.91
N ASP A 131 -12.86 10.16 -2.14
CA ASP A 131 -13.65 9.01 -1.67
C ASP A 131 -13.11 7.69 -2.27
N ASN A 132 -12.82 7.67 -3.58
CA ASN A 132 -12.24 6.51 -4.26
C ASN A 132 -10.86 6.13 -3.70
N ILE A 133 -10.02 7.12 -3.38
CA ILE A 133 -8.70 6.89 -2.76
C ILE A 133 -8.87 6.23 -1.39
N LEU A 134 -9.77 6.74 -0.54
CA LEU A 134 -10.00 6.17 0.78
C LEU A 134 -10.50 4.73 0.69
N GLU A 135 -11.46 4.44 -0.19
CA GLU A 135 -11.97 3.08 -0.42
C GLU A 135 -10.85 2.12 -0.84
N ILE A 136 -9.98 2.55 -1.75
CA ILE A 136 -8.83 1.75 -2.21
C ILE A 136 -7.87 1.48 -1.06
N ILE A 137 -7.52 2.50 -0.26
CA ILE A 137 -6.62 2.36 0.88
C ILE A 137 -7.22 1.41 1.93
N GLU A 138 -8.52 1.49 2.21
CA GLU A 138 -9.18 0.59 3.16
C GLU A 138 -9.20 -0.87 2.67
N SER A 139 -9.26 -1.08 1.35
CA SER A 139 -9.26 -2.42 0.77
C SER A 139 -7.87 -3.11 0.77
N ILE A 140 -6.79 -2.37 1.01
CA ILE A 140 -5.41 -2.88 0.85
C ILE A 140 -5.08 -3.99 1.85
N GLY A 141 -5.65 -3.93 3.07
CA GLY A 141 -5.34 -4.88 4.14
C GLY A 141 -5.66 -6.33 3.73
N LEU A 142 -6.76 -6.54 3.01
CA LEU A 142 -7.15 -7.87 2.49
C LEU A 142 -6.12 -8.42 1.50
N LEU A 143 -5.59 -7.55 0.64
CA LEU A 143 -4.60 -7.92 -0.35
C LEU A 143 -3.26 -8.26 0.31
N SER A 144 -2.85 -7.46 1.29
CA SER A 144 -1.64 -7.72 2.07
C SER A 144 -1.71 -9.01 2.85
N GLU A 145 -2.85 -9.36 3.44
CA GLU A 145 -3.02 -10.66 4.11
C GLU A 145 -2.93 -11.84 3.13
N LEU A 146 -3.45 -11.70 1.91
CA LEU A 146 -3.26 -12.71 0.85
C LEU A 146 -1.78 -12.86 0.47
N CYS A 147 -1.05 -11.75 0.33
CA CYS A 147 0.38 -11.75 0.04
C CYS A 147 1.18 -12.41 1.18
N LYS A 148 0.96 -11.99 2.43
CA LYS A 148 1.63 -12.54 3.62
C LYS A 148 1.41 -14.04 3.74
N LYS A 149 0.16 -14.51 3.59
CA LYS A 149 -0.19 -15.92 3.68
C LYS A 149 0.56 -16.77 2.66
N ASN A 150 0.71 -16.30 1.42
CA ASN A 150 1.36 -17.09 0.38
C ASN A 150 2.88 -16.99 0.45
N ILE A 151 3.45 -15.85 0.84
CA ILE A 151 4.89 -15.75 1.12
C ILE A 151 5.30 -16.63 2.31
N GLY A 152 4.48 -16.66 3.38
CA GLY A 152 4.73 -17.51 4.55
C GLY A 152 4.80 -19.01 4.21
N LYS A 153 4.06 -19.47 3.21
CA LYS A 153 4.14 -20.87 2.73
C LYS A 153 5.49 -21.20 2.09
N ILE A 154 6.06 -20.27 1.31
CA ILE A 154 7.37 -20.44 0.67
C ILE A 154 8.47 -20.65 1.72
N VAL A 155 8.35 -19.98 2.87
CA VAL A 155 9.31 -20.11 3.98
C VAL A 155 9.20 -21.49 4.64
N LEU A 156 7.99 -22.01 4.80
CA LEU A 156 7.73 -23.32 5.43
C LEU A 156 8.12 -24.51 4.55
N ASP A 157 7.94 -24.40 3.22
CA ASP A 157 8.33 -25.44 2.26
C ASP A 157 9.87 -25.61 2.17
N LYS A 158 10.64 -24.57 2.48
CA LYS A 158 12.11 -24.64 2.55
C LYS A 158 12.64 -25.24 3.85
N THR A 159 11.87 -25.15 4.95
CA THR A 159 12.25 -25.79 6.22
C THR A 159 11.87 -27.26 6.29
N THR A 160 10.99 -27.74 5.42
CA THR A 160 10.57 -29.15 5.34
C THR A 160 11.32 -29.96 4.28
N SER A 161 12.22 -29.33 3.50
CA SER A 161 13.02 -29.98 2.45
C SER A 161 14.44 -30.40 2.91
N TYR A 162 14.67 -30.53 4.21
CA TYR A 162 15.92 -31.02 4.81
C TYR A 162 15.66 -32.12 5.86
N GLU A 163 14.84 -33.11 5.50
CA GLU A 163 14.79 -34.41 6.18
C GLU A 163 15.06 -35.54 5.18
#